data_AF-A0A1X1YYE2-F1
#
_entry.id   AF-A0A1X1YYE2-F1
#
_cell.length_a   1.000
_cell.length_b   1.000
_cell.length_c   1.000
_cell.angle_alpha   90.00
_cell.angle_beta   90.00
_cell.angle_gamma   90.00
#
_symmetry.space_group_name_H-M   'P 1'
#
loop_
_entity.id
_entity.type
_entity.pdbx_description
1 polymer ?
#
loop_
_entity_poly.entity_id
_entity_poly.type
_entity_poly.pdbx_seq_one_letter_code
_entity_poly.pdbx_strand_id
1 'polypeptide(L)'
;MAASASEVSADMLLAQRVLGGLVRGCEFWPSPIAWAVSVVKTPVGSQVVVANSVGGGSYLPATVFLPSTARLAVVDPALPFGWAQRWMGCQKPSKILADHFERLSKRVAGASISAMVTTELWPVEPAGVGEFLGLQHRQALGLLSVAPVLDGAHQHRLTALDPVLAQRISSIASNVDVAVRAAAQLTASVTRAAQAPDATGKPLAFEDEVNVLQAVSAGTADEATWDSYNAKVATRDGEAWLWPESHAALDHDGSELSESMNLWYRRYFQGGRIVELVQWWKNSAAPLAEIAYCGVQAGFGAVVTATISAIEEQLRRGGGPRS
;
A
#
# COMPACT_ATOMS: atom_id res chain seq x y z
N MET A 1 26.53 -41.26 9.11
CA MET A 1 25.11 -41.08 8.79
C MET A 1 24.96 -39.70 8.19
N ALA A 2 24.63 -39.62 6.90
CA ALA A 2 24.47 -38.35 6.22
C ALA A 2 23.21 -37.65 6.74
N ALA A 3 23.35 -36.41 7.21
CA ALA A 3 22.21 -35.56 7.50
C ALA A 3 21.48 -35.30 6.17
N SER A 4 20.25 -35.80 6.04
CA SER A 4 19.37 -35.42 4.96
C SER A 4 19.22 -33.90 4.99
N ALA A 5 19.61 -33.22 3.92
CA ALA A 5 19.18 -31.85 3.68
C ALA A 5 17.65 -31.83 3.79
N SER A 6 17.09 -31.15 4.80
CA SER A 6 15.64 -31.05 4.94
C SER A 6 15.10 -30.37 3.68
N GLU A 7 14.27 -31.09 2.93
CA GLU A 7 13.62 -30.57 1.74
C GLU A 7 12.77 -29.35 2.15
N VAL A 8 13.02 -28.20 1.53
CA VAL A 8 12.26 -26.96 1.80
C VAL A 8 10.79 -27.22 1.50
N SER A 9 9.89 -26.93 2.45
CA SER A 9 8.48 -27.27 2.24
C SER A 9 7.86 -26.49 1.07
N ALA A 10 6.78 -27.05 0.50
CA ALA A 10 6.02 -26.37 -0.54
C ALA A 10 5.51 -24.98 -0.12
N ASP A 11 5.21 -24.80 1.17
CA ASP A 11 4.76 -23.52 1.73
C ASP A 11 5.89 -22.50 1.72
N MET A 12 7.10 -22.91 2.11
CA MET A 12 8.28 -22.05 2.09
C MET A 12 8.70 -21.71 0.65
N LEU A 13 8.60 -22.65 -0.29
CA LEU A 13 8.83 -22.36 -1.72
C LEU A 13 7.82 -21.35 -2.28
N LEU A 14 6.55 -21.43 -1.87
CA LEU A 14 5.53 -20.46 -2.25
C LEU A 14 5.81 -19.08 -1.63
N ALA A 15 6.12 -19.03 -0.33
CA ALA A 15 6.49 -17.80 0.36
C ALA A 15 7.72 -17.15 -0.29
N GLN A 16 8.74 -17.94 -0.63
CA GLN A 16 9.98 -17.51 -1.28
C GLN A 16 9.71 -16.87 -2.66
N ARG A 17 8.84 -17.49 -3.48
CA ARG A 17 8.48 -16.94 -4.80
C ARG A 17 7.80 -15.59 -4.67
N VAL A 18 6.83 -15.47 -3.76
CA VAL A 18 6.09 -14.22 -3.55
C VAL A 18 7.02 -13.15 -2.98
N LEU A 19 7.84 -13.48 -1.98
CA LEU A 19 8.83 -12.58 -1.40
C LEU A 19 9.83 -12.06 -2.44
N GLY A 20 10.34 -12.94 -3.30
CA GLY A 20 11.22 -12.57 -4.40
C GLY A 20 10.56 -11.59 -5.36
N GLY A 21 9.27 -11.77 -5.66
CA GLY A 21 8.50 -10.87 -6.52
C GLY A 21 8.32 -9.48 -5.92
N LEU A 22 7.99 -9.43 -4.63
CA LEU A 22 7.84 -8.19 -3.87
C LEU A 22 9.15 -7.39 -3.81
N VAL A 23 10.26 -8.07 -3.49
CA VAL A 23 11.58 -7.44 -3.41
C VAL A 23 12.06 -6.97 -4.78
N ARG A 24 11.89 -7.79 -5.82
CA ARG A 24 12.29 -7.44 -7.18
C ARG A 24 11.46 -6.28 -7.75
N GLY A 25 10.16 -6.22 -7.44
CA GLY A 25 9.29 -5.09 -7.79
C GLY A 25 9.70 -3.77 -7.13
N CYS A 26 10.50 -3.82 -6.06
CA CYS A 26 11.03 -2.65 -5.36
C CYS A 26 12.52 -2.38 -5.62
N GLU A 27 13.15 -3.01 -6.63
CA GLU A 27 14.60 -2.91 -6.84
C GLU A 27 15.10 -1.46 -6.98
N PHE A 28 14.30 -0.61 -7.63
CA PHE A 28 14.60 0.82 -7.80
C PHE A 28 13.85 1.71 -6.80
N TRP A 29 13.22 1.11 -5.78
CA TRP A 29 12.66 1.91 -4.70
C TRP A 29 13.82 2.54 -3.93
N PRO A 30 13.72 3.81 -3.53
CA PRO A 30 14.93 4.52 -3.10
C PRO A 30 15.42 4.13 -1.70
N SER A 31 14.60 3.37 -0.95
CA SER A 31 14.95 2.76 0.33
C SER A 31 14.55 1.26 0.38
N PRO A 32 15.27 0.39 1.08
CA PRO A 32 14.84 -1.01 1.19
C PRO A 32 13.52 -1.14 1.96
N ILE A 33 12.49 -1.70 1.33
CA ILE A 33 11.26 -2.11 2.03
C ILE A 33 11.48 -3.51 2.62
N ALA A 34 11.27 -3.65 3.92
CA ALA A 34 11.22 -4.95 4.57
C ALA A 34 9.86 -5.60 4.28
N TRP A 35 9.88 -6.86 3.90
CA TRP A 35 8.70 -7.64 3.54
C TRP A 35 8.60 -8.86 4.43
N ALA A 36 7.40 -9.23 4.83
CA ALA A 36 7.11 -10.52 5.42
C ALA A 36 5.99 -11.19 4.61
N VAL A 37 6.19 -12.46 4.29
CA VAL A 37 5.23 -13.30 3.56
C VAL A 37 5.00 -14.57 4.35
N SER A 38 3.75 -14.92 4.57
CA SER A 38 3.38 -16.19 5.17
C SER A 38 2.42 -16.98 4.30
N VAL A 39 2.48 -18.30 4.42
CA VAL A 39 1.46 -19.23 3.96
C VAL A 39 0.73 -19.72 5.19
N VAL A 40 -0.53 -19.33 5.32
CA VAL A 40 -1.41 -19.77 6.40
C VAL A 40 -2.28 -20.91 5.87
N LYS A 41 -2.14 -22.09 6.46
CA LYS A 41 -3.00 -23.24 6.19
C LYS A 41 -4.18 -23.23 7.15
N THR A 42 -5.37 -23.41 6.60
CA THR A 42 -6.61 -23.58 7.35
C THR A 42 -7.33 -24.83 6.85
N PRO A 43 -8.32 -25.36 7.59
CA PRO A 43 -9.13 -26.49 7.12
C PRO A 43 -9.82 -26.26 5.78
N VAL A 44 -10.03 -25.00 5.38
CA VAL A 44 -10.69 -24.62 4.11
C VAL A 44 -9.70 -24.31 2.99
N GLY A 45 -8.39 -24.37 3.25
CA GLY A 45 -7.33 -24.16 2.25
C GLY A 45 -6.18 -23.28 2.75
N SER A 46 -5.18 -23.13 1.87
CA SER A 46 -4.01 -22.27 2.11
C SER A 46 -4.24 -20.85 1.61
N GLN A 47 -3.70 -19.87 2.33
CA GLN A 47 -3.73 -18.46 1.94
C GLN A 47 -2.33 -17.85 2.06
N VAL A 48 -1.94 -17.05 1.08
CA VAL A 48 -0.71 -16.26 1.16
C VAL A 48 -1.04 -14.91 1.75
N VAL A 49 -0.33 -14.54 2.82
CA VAL A 49 -0.53 -13.29 3.56
C VAL A 49 0.76 -12.48 3.53
N VAL A 50 0.66 -11.18 3.27
CA VAL A 50 1.81 -10.28 3.08
C VAL A 50 1.71 -9.08 4.01
N ALA A 51 2.83 -8.66 4.58
CA ALA A 51 3.00 -7.39 5.28
C ALA A 51 4.33 -6.74 4.90
N ASN A 52 4.46 -5.44 5.13
CA ASN A 52 5.69 -4.69 4.90
C ASN A 52 5.91 -3.58 5.93
N SER A 53 7.08 -2.94 5.89
CA SER A 53 7.50 -1.90 6.83
C SER A 53 6.94 -0.49 6.54
N VAL A 54 6.05 -0.32 5.55
CA VAL A 54 5.58 0.99 5.09
C VAL A 54 4.05 1.10 5.20
N GLY A 55 3.56 2.25 5.67
CA GLY A 55 2.12 2.50 5.80
C GLY A 55 1.42 1.51 6.73
N GLY A 56 2.15 1.02 7.74
CA GLY A 56 1.71 -0.05 8.64
C GLY A 56 1.41 -1.37 7.94
N GLY A 57 2.13 -1.69 6.86
CA GLY A 57 1.99 -2.94 6.11
C GLY A 57 0.90 -2.96 5.06
N SER A 58 0.22 -1.82 4.83
CA SER A 58 -0.83 -1.69 3.81
C SER A 58 -0.33 -1.12 2.48
N TYR A 59 0.81 -0.43 2.48
CA TYR A 59 1.30 0.28 1.31
C TYR A 59 2.00 -0.67 0.33
N LEU A 60 1.80 -0.44 -0.96
CA LEU A 60 2.43 -1.15 -2.07
C LEU A 60 2.91 -0.09 -3.07
N PRO A 61 4.21 -0.06 -3.42
CA PRO A 61 4.70 0.72 -4.55
C PRO A 61 3.95 0.38 -5.84
N ALA A 62 3.83 1.36 -6.76
CA ALA A 62 3.16 1.16 -8.05
C ALA A 62 3.79 0.08 -8.94
N THR A 63 5.05 -0.28 -8.67
CA THR A 63 5.80 -1.33 -9.38
C THR A 63 5.64 -2.72 -8.76
N VAL A 64 4.91 -2.85 -7.66
CA VAL A 64 4.69 -4.12 -6.95
C VAL A 64 3.30 -4.66 -7.27
N PHE A 65 3.27 -5.87 -7.85
CA PHE A 65 2.05 -6.59 -8.15
C PHE A 65 1.97 -7.88 -7.32
N LEU A 66 0.97 -7.95 -6.45
CA LEU A 66 0.73 -9.15 -5.65
C LEU A 66 0.10 -10.24 -6.51
N PRO A 67 0.37 -11.53 -6.26
CA PRO A 67 -0.46 -12.59 -6.78
C PRO A 67 -1.93 -12.36 -6.41
N SER A 68 -2.86 -12.66 -7.31
CA SER A 68 -4.30 -12.56 -7.11
C SER A 68 -4.81 -13.41 -5.94
N THR A 69 -4.07 -14.46 -5.58
CA THR A 69 -4.37 -15.35 -4.44
C THR A 69 -3.75 -14.90 -3.12
N ALA A 70 -2.88 -13.87 -3.15
CA ALA A 70 -2.27 -13.29 -1.97
C ALA A 70 -3.11 -12.12 -1.43
N ARG A 71 -3.03 -11.89 -0.11
CA ARG A 71 -3.68 -10.78 0.56
C ARG A 71 -2.72 -10.01 1.45
N LEU A 72 -2.96 -8.72 1.60
CA LEU A 72 -2.32 -7.92 2.65
C LEU A 72 -2.93 -8.31 4.00
N ALA A 73 -2.09 -8.59 5.01
CA ALA A 73 -2.53 -9.00 6.35
C ALA A 73 -3.53 -8.00 6.94
N VAL A 74 -3.22 -6.71 6.78
CA VAL A 74 -3.91 -5.60 7.44
C VAL A 74 -5.31 -5.31 6.92
N VAL A 75 -5.70 -5.90 5.79
CA VAL A 75 -7.05 -5.81 5.21
C VAL A 75 -7.71 -7.19 5.09
N ASP A 76 -7.22 -8.18 5.84
CA ASP A 76 -7.86 -9.49 5.88
C ASP A 76 -9.31 -9.39 6.42
N PRO A 77 -10.33 -9.73 5.61
CA PRO A 77 -11.73 -9.65 6.03
C PRO A 77 -12.10 -10.64 7.15
N ALA A 78 -11.25 -11.63 7.44
CA ALA A 78 -11.46 -12.54 8.58
C ALA A 78 -11.27 -11.83 9.94
N LEU A 79 -10.63 -10.66 9.97
CA LEU A 79 -10.32 -9.91 11.18
C LEU A 79 -11.19 -8.64 11.32
N PRO A 80 -11.42 -8.13 12.55
CA PRO A 80 -12.21 -6.92 12.76
C PRO A 80 -11.65 -5.71 12.02
N PHE A 81 -12.53 -4.88 11.47
CA PHE A 81 -12.12 -3.60 10.87
C PHE A 81 -11.27 -2.78 11.85
N GLY A 82 -10.18 -2.19 11.35
CA GLY A 82 -9.31 -1.31 12.12
C GLY A 82 -8.29 -2.01 13.04
N TRP A 83 -8.28 -3.35 13.13
CA TRP A 83 -7.35 -4.08 14.01
C TRP A 83 -5.88 -3.70 13.76
N ALA A 84 -5.54 -3.44 12.50
CA ALA A 84 -4.18 -3.15 12.07
C ALA A 84 -3.76 -1.68 12.19
N GLN A 85 -4.65 -0.77 12.60
CA GLN A 85 -4.33 0.67 12.68
C GLN A 85 -3.16 0.97 13.62
N ARG A 86 -2.98 0.13 14.64
CA ARG A 86 -1.82 0.19 15.55
C ARG A 86 -0.48 -0.02 14.87
N TRP A 87 -0.42 -0.63 13.69
CA TRP A 87 0.84 -0.92 13.01
C TRP A 87 1.36 0.24 12.17
N MET A 88 0.59 1.34 12.05
CA MET A 88 1.04 2.55 11.37
C MET A 88 2.30 3.12 12.04
N GLY A 89 3.40 3.18 11.29
CA GLY A 89 4.72 3.59 11.81
C GLY A 89 5.61 2.45 12.30
N CYS A 90 5.19 1.20 12.16
CA CYS A 90 5.99 0.03 12.51
C CYS A 90 6.90 -0.42 11.35
N GLN A 91 8.20 -0.51 11.60
CA GLN A 91 9.17 -1.05 10.62
C GLN A 91 9.28 -2.59 10.63
N LYS A 92 8.52 -3.30 11.47
CA LYS A 92 8.63 -4.75 11.69
C LYS A 92 7.45 -5.52 11.09
N PRO A 93 7.49 -5.88 9.79
CA PRO A 93 6.41 -6.65 9.16
C PRO A 93 6.18 -8.03 9.78
N SER A 94 7.21 -8.65 10.38
CA SER A 94 7.05 -9.93 11.08
C SER A 94 6.07 -9.84 12.26
N LYS A 95 6.07 -8.72 13.00
CA LYS A 95 5.12 -8.46 14.10
C LYS A 95 3.68 -8.33 13.60
N ILE A 96 3.50 -7.71 12.43
CA ILE A 96 2.19 -7.59 11.79
C ILE A 96 1.66 -8.98 11.43
N LEU A 97 2.50 -9.86 10.87
CA LEU A 97 2.11 -11.24 10.57
C LEU A 97 1.85 -12.08 11.83
N ALA A 98 2.66 -11.90 12.88
CA ALA A 98 2.47 -12.60 14.14
C ALA A 98 1.12 -12.23 14.79
N ASP A 99 0.78 -10.93 14.87
CA ASP A 99 -0.51 -10.46 15.41
C ASP A 99 -1.69 -10.86 14.50
N HIS A 100 -1.50 -10.81 13.18
CA HIS A 100 -2.49 -11.35 12.23
C HIS A 100 -2.79 -12.82 12.50
N PHE A 101 -1.77 -13.67 12.58
CA PHE A 101 -1.93 -15.10 12.80
C PHE A 101 -2.49 -15.43 14.19
N GLU A 102 -2.07 -14.71 15.23
CA GLU A 102 -2.62 -14.87 16.57
C GLU A 102 -4.13 -14.58 16.59
N ARG A 103 -4.57 -13.53 15.91
CA ARG A 103 -6.00 -13.19 15.82
C ARG A 103 -6.78 -14.18 14.95
N LEU A 104 -6.19 -14.65 13.86
CA LEU A 104 -6.81 -15.59 12.95
C LEU A 104 -6.97 -16.98 13.59
N SER A 105 -5.94 -17.47 14.29
CA SER A 105 -5.97 -18.78 14.96
C SER A 105 -7.01 -18.87 16.09
N LYS A 106 -7.35 -17.73 16.73
CA LYS A 106 -8.48 -17.64 17.68
C LYS A 106 -9.85 -17.83 17.01
N ARG A 107 -9.95 -17.65 15.70
CA ARG A 107 -11.19 -17.76 14.91
C ARG A 107 -11.24 -19.05 14.10
N VAL A 108 -10.09 -19.59 13.72
CA VAL A 108 -9.94 -20.73 12.84
C VAL A 108 -9.09 -21.80 13.53
N ALA A 109 -9.75 -22.82 14.07
CA ALA A 109 -9.08 -23.94 14.70
C ALA A 109 -8.23 -24.73 13.68
N GLY A 110 -7.09 -25.25 14.13
CA GLY A 110 -6.18 -26.03 13.30
C GLY A 110 -5.41 -25.22 12.26
N ALA A 111 -5.39 -23.88 12.37
CA ALA A 111 -4.56 -23.05 11.51
C ALA A 111 -3.07 -23.26 11.80
N SER A 112 -2.26 -23.33 10.75
CA SER A 112 -0.79 -23.34 10.85
C SER A 112 -0.20 -22.30 9.90
N ILE A 113 1.04 -21.90 10.17
CA ILE A 113 1.72 -20.85 9.43
C ILE A 113 3.16 -21.26 9.11
N SER A 114 3.60 -20.97 7.90
CA SER A 114 5.02 -20.90 7.54
C SER A 114 5.30 -19.51 7.01
N ALA A 115 6.43 -18.90 7.38
CA ALA A 115 6.68 -17.49 7.07
C ALA A 115 8.14 -17.18 6.74
N MET A 116 8.32 -16.16 5.90
CA MET A 116 9.61 -15.62 5.50
C MET A 116 9.62 -14.11 5.65
N VAL A 117 10.76 -13.54 6.06
CA VAL A 117 10.91 -12.09 6.26
C VAL A 117 12.23 -11.60 5.69
N THR A 118 12.24 -10.39 5.14
CA THR A 118 13.47 -9.75 4.66
C THR A 118 13.98 -8.66 5.61
N THR A 119 15.29 -8.69 5.88
CA THR A 119 16.10 -7.55 6.37
C THR A 119 15.52 -6.81 7.58
N GLU A 120 14.72 -7.50 8.37
CA GLU A 120 14.17 -6.99 9.61
C GLU A 120 15.15 -7.28 10.75
N LEU A 121 15.40 -6.28 11.61
CA LEU A 121 16.22 -6.45 12.79
C LEU A 121 15.42 -7.11 13.91
N TRP A 122 15.89 -8.27 14.37
CA TRP A 122 15.22 -9.14 15.35
C TRP A 122 13.77 -9.47 14.94
N PRO A 123 13.61 -10.25 13.84
CA PRO A 123 12.30 -10.64 13.38
C PRO A 123 11.58 -11.50 14.41
N VAL A 124 10.27 -11.29 14.53
CA VAL A 124 9.41 -12.01 15.46
C VAL A 124 8.78 -13.19 14.76
N GLU A 125 9.11 -14.38 15.27
CA GLU A 125 8.54 -15.64 14.84
C GLU A 125 7.08 -15.76 15.33
N PRO A 126 6.10 -16.02 14.43
CA PRO A 126 4.72 -16.26 14.85
C PRO A 126 4.59 -17.47 15.78
N ALA A 127 3.76 -17.38 16.82
CA ALA A 127 3.54 -18.49 17.73
C ALA A 127 2.94 -19.70 16.98
N GLY A 128 3.55 -20.88 17.15
CA GLY A 128 3.09 -22.11 16.49
C GLY A 128 3.40 -22.19 15.00
N VAL A 129 4.37 -21.41 14.51
CA VAL A 129 4.88 -21.52 13.13
C VAL A 129 5.51 -22.89 12.89
N GLY A 130 5.29 -23.43 11.69
CA GLY A 130 5.97 -24.64 11.23
C GLY A 130 7.41 -24.34 10.79
N GLU A 131 7.57 -23.35 9.91
CA GLU A 131 8.88 -22.90 9.42
C GLU A 131 8.96 -21.37 9.37
N PHE A 132 10.06 -20.82 9.87
CA PHE A 132 10.34 -19.38 9.86
C PHE A 132 11.75 -19.11 9.33
N LEU A 133 11.87 -18.25 8.32
CA LEU A 133 13.16 -17.92 7.72
C LEU A 133 13.34 -16.40 7.51
N GLY A 134 14.42 -15.87 8.07
CA GLY A 134 14.93 -14.55 7.74
C GLY A 134 15.87 -14.58 6.54
N LEU A 135 15.70 -13.65 5.59
CA LEU A 135 16.59 -13.46 4.44
C LEU A 135 17.11 -12.03 4.40
N GLN A 136 18.33 -11.83 3.91
CA GLN A 136 18.81 -10.49 3.61
C GLN A 136 18.20 -9.97 2.30
N HIS A 137 17.97 -8.66 2.18
CA HIS A 137 17.41 -8.03 0.98
C HIS A 137 18.15 -8.46 -0.30
N ARG A 138 19.49 -8.46 -0.26
CA ARG A 138 20.34 -8.86 -1.38
C ARG A 138 20.11 -10.32 -1.80
N GLN A 139 19.92 -11.22 -0.84
CA GLN A 139 19.60 -12.62 -1.13
C GLN A 139 18.20 -12.74 -1.73
N ALA A 140 17.23 -11.97 -1.19
CA ALA A 140 15.87 -11.95 -1.68
C ALA A 140 15.74 -11.40 -3.11
N LEU A 141 16.56 -10.41 -3.49
CA LEU A 141 16.66 -9.95 -4.89
C LEU A 141 17.06 -11.10 -5.82
N GLY A 142 17.99 -11.97 -5.40
CA GLY A 142 18.44 -13.13 -6.18
C GLY A 142 17.40 -14.23 -6.38
N LEU A 143 16.24 -14.18 -5.69
CA LEU A 143 15.20 -15.20 -5.78
C LEU A 143 14.45 -15.21 -7.10
N LEU A 144 14.32 -14.03 -7.73
CA LEU A 144 13.71 -13.86 -9.05
C LEU A 144 14.56 -12.90 -9.89
N SER A 145 14.69 -13.21 -11.18
CA SER A 145 15.42 -12.38 -12.14
C SER A 145 14.61 -11.19 -12.64
N VAL A 146 13.28 -11.30 -12.67
CA VAL A 146 12.37 -10.30 -13.22
C VAL A 146 11.22 -10.05 -12.24
N ALA A 147 10.81 -8.79 -12.11
CA ALA A 147 9.66 -8.42 -11.30
C ALA A 147 8.37 -8.97 -11.92
N PRO A 148 7.39 -9.42 -11.12
CA PRO A 148 6.04 -9.63 -11.59
C PRO A 148 5.50 -8.37 -12.29
N VAL A 149 4.63 -8.58 -13.27
CA VAL A 149 3.94 -7.50 -13.98
C VAL A 149 2.43 -7.66 -13.77
N LEU A 150 1.67 -6.59 -14.00
CA LEU A 150 0.21 -6.67 -13.97
C LEU A 150 -0.29 -7.55 -15.11
N ASP A 151 -0.89 -8.69 -14.76
CA ASP A 151 -1.40 -9.69 -15.70
C ASP A 151 -2.63 -10.42 -15.11
N GLY A 152 -3.05 -11.55 -15.68
CA GLY A 152 -4.19 -12.32 -15.14
C GLY A 152 -3.89 -13.05 -13.81
N ALA A 153 -2.62 -13.20 -13.45
CA ALA A 153 -2.19 -13.88 -12.22
C ALA A 153 -1.90 -12.89 -11.09
N HIS A 154 -1.57 -11.63 -11.41
CA HIS A 154 -1.22 -10.59 -10.47
C HIS A 154 -2.26 -9.46 -10.46
N GLN A 155 -2.43 -8.83 -9.32
CA GLN A 155 -3.46 -7.82 -9.11
C GLN A 155 -2.88 -6.43 -8.88
N HIS A 156 -3.64 -5.42 -9.26
CA HIS A 156 -3.35 -4.02 -8.97
C HIS A 156 -3.37 -3.77 -7.45
N ARG A 157 -2.55 -2.85 -6.97
CA ARG A 157 -2.45 -2.50 -5.54
C ARG A 157 -3.75 -2.04 -4.90
N LEU A 158 -4.63 -1.39 -5.67
CA LEU A 158 -6.00 -1.08 -5.23
C LEU A 158 -6.83 -2.34 -4.97
N THR A 159 -6.76 -3.34 -5.85
CA THR A 159 -7.51 -4.60 -5.67
C THR A 159 -7.03 -5.35 -4.44
N ALA A 160 -5.72 -5.33 -4.16
CA ALA A 160 -5.15 -5.91 -2.96
C ALA A 160 -5.58 -5.19 -1.66
N LEU A 161 -5.88 -3.88 -1.75
CA LEU A 161 -6.30 -3.05 -0.62
C LEU A 161 -7.81 -3.11 -0.38
N ASP A 162 -8.59 -2.91 -1.44
CA ASP A 162 -10.05 -2.87 -1.44
C ASP A 162 -10.58 -3.39 -2.79
N PRO A 163 -10.86 -4.70 -2.91
CA PRO A 163 -11.34 -5.30 -4.15
C PRO A 163 -12.72 -4.77 -4.56
N VAL A 164 -13.55 -4.32 -3.61
CA VAL A 164 -14.89 -3.78 -3.89
C VAL A 164 -14.75 -2.41 -4.55
N LEU A 165 -13.91 -1.53 -3.99
CA LEU A 165 -13.61 -0.23 -4.59
C LEU A 165 -12.93 -0.40 -5.96
N ALA A 166 -12.00 -1.35 -6.09
CA ALA A 166 -11.37 -1.65 -7.37
C ALA A 166 -12.39 -2.02 -8.45
N GLN A 167 -13.35 -2.90 -8.14
CA GLN A 167 -14.41 -3.29 -9.08
C GLN A 167 -15.28 -2.10 -9.52
N ARG A 168 -15.65 -1.23 -8.57
CA ARG A 168 -16.41 -0.01 -8.87
C ARG A 168 -15.65 0.92 -9.81
N ILE A 169 -14.35 1.10 -9.54
CA ILE A 169 -13.48 1.91 -10.39
C ILE A 169 -13.31 1.31 -11.79
N SER A 170 -13.12 0.00 -11.90
CA SER A 170 -13.04 -0.67 -13.21
C SER A 170 -14.31 -0.46 -14.04
N SER A 171 -15.48 -0.40 -13.38
CA SER A 171 -16.76 -0.14 -14.05
C SER A 171 -16.85 1.29 -14.60
N ILE A 172 -16.30 2.28 -13.90
CA ILE A 172 -16.21 3.68 -14.39
C ILE A 172 -15.15 3.79 -15.49
N ALA A 173 -14.03 3.10 -15.32
CA ALA A 173 -12.87 3.18 -16.20
C ALA A 173 -13.05 2.47 -17.55
N SER A 174 -14.18 1.81 -17.79
CA SER A 174 -14.49 1.18 -19.08
C SER A 174 -14.61 2.19 -20.23
N ASN A 175 -14.79 3.48 -19.92
CA ASN A 175 -14.72 4.58 -20.89
C ASN A 175 -13.58 5.53 -20.50
N VAL A 176 -12.62 5.73 -21.40
CA VAL A 176 -11.40 6.51 -21.14
C VAL A 176 -11.73 7.96 -20.78
N ASP A 177 -12.59 8.64 -21.54
CA ASP A 177 -12.93 10.05 -21.27
C ASP A 177 -13.64 10.23 -19.93
N VAL A 178 -14.49 9.26 -19.55
CA VAL A 178 -15.12 9.22 -18.23
C VAL A 178 -14.07 9.00 -17.14
N ALA A 179 -13.13 8.07 -17.36
CA ALA A 179 -12.07 7.75 -16.41
C ALA A 179 -11.19 8.97 -16.10
N VAL A 180 -10.78 9.73 -17.12
CA VAL A 180 -9.95 10.93 -16.95
C VAL A 180 -10.71 12.02 -16.16
N ARG A 181 -11.98 12.27 -16.48
CA ARG A 181 -12.80 13.24 -15.73
C ARG A 181 -13.02 12.80 -14.28
N ALA A 182 -13.29 11.50 -14.08
CA ALA A 182 -13.43 10.92 -12.74
C ALA A 182 -12.14 11.04 -11.94
N ALA A 183 -10.97 10.80 -12.55
CA ALA A 183 -9.67 10.96 -11.92
C ALA A 183 -9.44 12.41 -11.50
N ALA A 184 -9.73 13.38 -12.39
CA ALA A 184 -9.59 14.81 -12.08
C ALA A 184 -10.51 15.24 -10.92
N GLN A 185 -11.78 14.82 -10.94
CA GLN A 185 -12.74 15.11 -9.88
C GLN A 185 -12.32 14.49 -8.54
N LEU A 186 -11.82 13.26 -8.57
CA LEU A 186 -11.33 12.57 -7.38
C LEU A 186 -10.08 13.24 -6.81
N THR A 187 -9.09 13.56 -7.66
CA THR A 187 -7.91 14.33 -7.28
C THR A 187 -8.29 15.64 -6.61
N ALA A 188 -9.17 16.44 -7.23
CA ALA A 188 -9.61 17.71 -6.67
C ALA A 188 -10.32 17.54 -5.31
N SER A 189 -11.12 16.48 -5.15
CA SER A 189 -11.86 16.21 -3.91
C SER A 189 -10.91 15.81 -2.76
N VAL A 190 -9.93 14.95 -3.05
CA VAL A 190 -8.92 14.53 -2.06
C VAL A 190 -8.00 15.69 -1.70
N THR A 191 -7.47 16.44 -2.68
CA THR A 191 -6.60 17.60 -2.41
C THR A 191 -7.31 18.65 -1.58
N ARG A 192 -8.59 18.96 -1.88
CA ARG A 192 -9.38 19.91 -1.08
C ARG A 192 -9.58 19.42 0.36
N ALA A 193 -9.90 18.14 0.55
CA ALA A 193 -10.05 17.57 1.89
C ALA A 193 -8.72 17.62 2.67
N ALA A 194 -7.59 17.41 1.99
CA ALA A 194 -6.25 17.45 2.56
C ALA A 194 -5.76 18.86 2.94
N GLN A 195 -6.43 19.93 2.51
CA GLN A 195 -6.15 21.29 2.99
C GLN A 195 -6.69 21.56 4.40
N ALA A 196 -7.55 20.69 4.93
CA ALA A 196 -7.94 20.75 6.33
C ALA A 196 -6.79 20.26 7.23
N PRO A 197 -6.60 20.85 8.43
CA PRO A 197 -5.63 20.37 9.40
C PRO A 197 -5.83 18.89 9.77
N ASP A 198 -4.74 18.13 9.81
CA ASP A 198 -4.71 16.76 10.32
C ASP A 198 -4.58 16.72 11.85
N ALA A 199 -4.31 15.54 12.42
CA ALA A 199 -4.10 15.36 13.86
C ALA A 199 -2.89 16.12 14.43
N THR A 200 -1.98 16.62 13.59
CA THR A 200 -0.85 17.49 13.99
C THR A 200 -1.21 18.97 13.94
N GLY A 201 -2.44 19.31 13.52
CA GLY A 201 -2.90 20.69 13.36
C GLY A 201 -2.40 21.37 12.09
N LYS A 202 -1.86 20.61 11.12
CA LYS A 202 -1.32 21.15 9.86
C LYS A 202 -1.97 20.45 8.66
N PRO A 203 -2.15 21.13 7.51
CA PRO A 203 -2.70 20.48 6.32
C PRO A 203 -1.74 19.44 5.73
N LEU A 204 -2.29 18.55 4.90
CA LEU A 204 -1.59 17.54 4.10
C LEU A 204 -1.53 17.90 2.60
N ALA A 205 -2.24 18.95 2.17
CA ALA A 205 -2.10 19.57 0.87
C ALA A 205 -2.00 21.09 1.02
N PHE A 206 -1.17 21.70 0.18
CA PHE A 206 -0.83 23.11 0.21
C PHE A 206 -1.20 23.80 -1.11
N GLU A 207 -0.93 25.10 -1.21
CA GLU A 207 -1.20 25.85 -2.44
C GLU A 207 -0.39 25.35 -3.63
N ASP A 208 0.80 24.77 -3.42
CA ASP A 208 1.61 24.25 -4.51
C ASP A 208 1.01 23.02 -5.20
N GLU A 209 0.37 22.09 -4.47
CA GLU A 209 -0.41 21.02 -5.11
C GLU A 209 -1.58 21.59 -5.93
N VAL A 210 -2.26 22.62 -5.42
CA VAL A 210 -3.36 23.27 -6.15
C VAL A 210 -2.85 23.95 -7.42
N ASN A 211 -1.75 24.69 -7.34
CA ASN A 211 -1.18 25.43 -8.45
C ASN A 211 -0.70 24.49 -9.57
N VAL A 212 0.01 23.41 -9.24
CA VAL A 212 0.46 22.45 -10.26
C VAL A 212 -0.72 21.73 -10.91
N LEU A 213 -1.74 21.34 -10.15
CA LEU A 213 -2.94 20.71 -10.70
C LEU A 213 -3.78 21.66 -11.56
N GLN A 214 -3.83 22.96 -11.22
CA GLN A 214 -4.44 23.98 -12.07
C GLN A 214 -3.68 24.14 -13.39
N ALA A 215 -2.35 24.18 -13.35
CA ALA A 215 -1.52 24.22 -14.55
C ALA A 215 -1.72 22.98 -15.44
N VAL A 216 -1.83 21.78 -14.84
CA VAL A 216 -2.17 20.55 -15.56
C VAL A 216 -3.54 20.68 -16.23
N SER A 217 -4.56 21.11 -15.48
CA SER A 217 -5.92 21.26 -16.01
C SER A 217 -6.01 22.29 -17.13
N ALA A 218 -5.16 23.32 -17.11
CA ALA A 218 -5.08 24.34 -18.15
C ALA A 218 -4.23 23.91 -19.36
N GLY A 219 -3.53 22.77 -19.28
CA GLY A 219 -2.59 22.33 -20.31
C GLY A 219 -1.30 23.16 -20.38
N THR A 220 -0.94 23.85 -19.29
CA THR A 220 0.21 24.75 -19.21
C THR A 220 1.33 24.25 -18.30
N ALA A 221 1.16 23.07 -17.68
CA ALA A 221 2.19 22.47 -16.85
C ALA A 221 3.36 21.98 -17.73
N ASP A 222 4.52 22.63 -17.58
CA ASP A 222 5.78 22.28 -18.23
C ASP A 222 6.80 21.72 -17.23
N GLU A 223 8.01 21.41 -17.71
CA GLU A 223 9.10 20.88 -16.88
C GLU A 223 9.45 21.82 -15.72
N ALA A 224 9.51 23.13 -15.97
CA ALA A 224 9.80 24.12 -14.93
C ALA A 224 8.71 24.18 -13.84
N THR A 225 7.44 24.03 -14.22
CA THR A 225 6.32 23.94 -13.28
C THR A 225 6.49 22.73 -12.34
N TRP A 226 6.79 21.57 -12.92
CA TRP A 226 7.02 20.34 -12.16
C TRP A 226 8.27 20.40 -11.29
N ASP A 227 9.36 20.98 -11.78
CA ASP A 227 10.60 21.12 -11.01
C ASP A 227 10.41 22.06 -9.82
N SER A 228 9.66 23.15 -9.99
CA SER A 228 9.30 24.05 -8.89
C SER A 228 8.49 23.34 -7.82
N TYR A 229 7.50 22.54 -8.22
CA TYR A 229 6.71 21.71 -7.29
C TYR A 229 7.59 20.67 -6.58
N ASN A 230 8.43 19.94 -7.33
CA ASN A 230 9.31 18.90 -6.78
C ASN A 230 10.33 19.47 -5.78
N ALA A 231 10.88 20.66 -6.03
CA ALA A 231 11.81 21.32 -5.11
C ALA A 231 11.14 21.69 -3.77
N LYS A 232 9.87 22.14 -3.81
CA LYS A 232 9.09 22.42 -2.59
C LYS A 232 8.80 21.14 -1.81
N VAL A 233 8.37 20.08 -2.50
CA VAL A 233 8.13 18.77 -1.88
C VAL A 233 9.41 18.22 -1.25
N ALA A 234 10.55 18.32 -1.95
CA ALA A 234 11.82 17.77 -1.50
C ALA A 234 12.31 18.34 -0.17
N THR A 235 11.95 19.59 0.15
CA THR A 235 12.37 20.24 1.40
C THR A 235 11.32 20.16 2.52
N ARG A 236 10.14 19.61 2.23
CA ARG A 236 8.99 19.63 3.14
C ARG A 236 9.19 18.71 4.34
N ASP A 237 8.90 19.25 5.53
CA ASP A 237 9.09 18.58 6.82
C ASP A 237 10.46 17.87 6.93
N GLY A 238 11.53 18.51 6.42
CA GLY A 238 12.88 17.94 6.46
C GLY A 238 13.05 16.69 5.58
N GLU A 239 12.51 16.71 4.37
CA GLU A 239 12.54 15.62 3.38
C GLU A 239 11.66 14.40 3.73
N ALA A 240 10.98 14.43 4.88
CA ALA A 240 10.23 13.29 5.41
C ALA A 240 9.06 12.83 4.51
N TRP A 241 8.55 13.70 3.63
CA TRP A 241 7.46 13.35 2.72
C TRP A 241 7.90 12.47 1.55
N LEU A 242 9.17 12.54 1.16
CA LEU A 242 9.74 11.65 0.14
C LEU A 242 10.09 10.29 0.72
N TRP A 243 10.58 10.27 1.96
CA TRP A 243 11.09 9.07 2.65
C TRP A 243 10.40 8.88 4.01
N PRO A 244 9.07 8.68 4.06
CA PRO A 244 8.37 8.54 5.34
C PRO A 244 8.90 7.36 6.17
N GLU A 245 9.31 6.27 5.52
CA GLU A 245 9.87 5.07 6.15
C GLU A 245 11.13 5.30 6.98
N SER A 246 11.96 6.31 6.66
CA SER A 246 13.15 6.64 7.45
C SER A 246 12.79 7.31 8.79
N HIS A 247 11.53 7.70 8.97
CA HIS A 247 11.00 8.36 10.16
C HIS A 247 10.06 7.46 10.97
N ALA A 248 9.90 6.19 10.57
CA ALA A 248 9.12 5.20 11.31
C ALA A 248 9.86 4.75 12.58
N ALA A 249 9.10 4.38 13.62
CA ALA A 249 9.70 3.77 14.79
C ALA A 249 10.21 2.36 14.47
N LEU A 250 11.40 2.02 14.97
CA LEU A 250 11.95 0.66 14.86
C LEU A 250 11.02 -0.38 15.47
N ASP A 251 10.27 0.00 16.50
CA ASP A 251 9.29 -0.86 17.15
C ASP A 251 8.03 -0.09 17.58
N HIS A 252 6.90 -0.81 17.60
CA HIS A 252 5.66 -0.34 18.18
C HIS A 252 5.41 -1.08 19.51
N ASP A 253 6.06 -0.60 20.57
CA ASP A 253 5.94 -1.14 21.93
C ASP A 253 4.78 -0.53 22.75
N GLY A 254 4.12 0.50 22.21
CA GLY A 254 3.02 1.20 22.88
C GLY A 254 3.48 2.23 23.92
N SER A 255 4.76 2.60 23.93
CA SER A 255 5.27 3.70 24.74
C SER A 255 4.77 5.06 24.23
N GLU A 256 4.70 6.07 25.10
CA GLU A 256 4.36 7.45 24.72
C GLU A 256 5.28 8.01 23.61
N LEU A 257 6.56 7.60 23.63
CA LEU A 257 7.52 7.95 22.59
C LEU A 257 7.13 7.31 21.25
N SER A 258 6.82 6.01 21.24
CA SER A 258 6.35 5.30 20.05
C SER A 258 5.08 5.94 19.50
N GLU A 259 4.09 6.25 20.34
CA GLU A 259 2.86 6.93 19.93
C GLU A 259 3.11 8.31 19.33
N SER A 260 3.99 9.11 19.95
CA SER A 260 4.39 10.42 19.44
C SER A 260 5.10 10.33 18.09
N MET A 261 5.99 9.34 17.90
CA MET A 261 6.64 9.08 16.62
C MET A 261 5.63 8.63 15.55
N ASN A 262 4.66 7.79 15.92
CA ASN A 262 3.64 7.30 15.00
C ASN A 262 2.70 8.40 14.51
N LEU A 263 2.41 9.40 15.35
CA LEU A 263 1.66 10.59 14.95
C LEU A 263 2.35 11.32 13.79
N TRP A 264 3.65 11.60 13.93
CA TRP A 264 4.44 12.28 12.89
C TRP A 264 4.68 11.40 11.66
N TYR A 265 5.00 10.12 11.86
CA TYR A 265 5.14 9.17 10.76
C TYR A 265 3.87 9.13 9.90
N ARG A 266 2.70 9.05 10.54
CA ARG A 266 1.42 9.04 9.83
C ARG A 266 1.26 10.27 8.95
N ARG A 267 1.59 11.45 9.47
CA ARG A 267 1.58 12.70 8.69
C ARG A 267 2.48 12.58 7.47
N TYR A 268 3.73 12.18 7.65
CA TYR A 268 4.70 12.08 6.55
C TYR A 268 4.25 11.07 5.50
N PHE A 269 3.77 9.91 5.93
CA PHE A 269 3.23 8.89 5.06
C PHE A 269 2.03 9.41 4.26
N GLN A 270 1.05 10.02 4.93
CA GLN A 270 -0.15 10.54 4.26
C GLN A 270 0.19 11.69 3.30
N GLY A 271 1.08 12.60 3.69
CA GLY A 271 1.59 13.66 2.82
C GLY A 271 2.30 13.12 1.59
N GLY A 272 3.17 12.11 1.76
CA GLY A 272 3.82 11.41 0.64
C GLY A 272 2.82 10.76 -0.34
N ARG A 273 1.68 10.26 0.16
CA ARG A 273 0.59 9.73 -0.69
C ARG A 273 -0.17 10.83 -1.43
N ILE A 274 -0.31 12.03 -0.85
CA ILE A 274 -0.82 13.21 -1.58
C ILE A 274 0.15 13.63 -2.69
N VAL A 275 1.45 13.66 -2.41
CA VAL A 275 2.47 13.94 -3.43
C VAL A 275 2.37 12.94 -4.57
N GLU A 276 2.34 11.64 -4.26
CA GLU A 276 2.20 10.57 -5.26
C GLU A 276 0.93 10.72 -6.10
N LEU A 277 -0.20 11.06 -5.47
CA LEU A 277 -1.46 11.35 -6.15
C LEU A 277 -1.32 12.46 -7.19
N VAL A 278 -0.62 13.54 -6.86
CA VAL A 278 -0.37 14.66 -7.79
C VAL A 278 0.59 14.25 -8.91
N GLN A 279 1.65 13.51 -8.59
CA GLN A 279 2.68 13.11 -9.56
C GLN A 279 2.15 12.21 -10.70
N TRP A 280 1.05 11.48 -10.48
CA TRP A 280 0.38 10.72 -11.54
C TRP A 280 -0.06 11.58 -12.73
N TRP A 281 -0.19 12.89 -12.56
CA TRP A 281 -0.56 13.83 -13.61
C TRP A 281 0.62 14.38 -14.42
N LYS A 282 1.87 14.02 -14.08
CA LYS A 282 3.07 14.60 -14.71
C LYS A 282 3.23 14.25 -16.19
N ASN A 283 2.96 13.01 -16.57
CA ASN A 283 3.31 12.49 -17.91
C ASN A 283 2.11 12.03 -18.74
N SER A 284 0.91 11.96 -18.17
CA SER A 284 -0.28 11.48 -18.87
C SER A 284 -1.56 11.79 -18.08
N ALA A 285 -2.71 11.41 -18.64
CA ALA A 285 -3.95 11.34 -17.87
C ALA A 285 -3.81 10.29 -16.76
N ALA A 286 -3.92 10.73 -15.51
CA ALA A 286 -3.70 9.87 -14.35
C ALA A 286 -4.69 8.69 -14.32
N PRO A 287 -4.21 7.44 -14.11
CA PRO A 287 -5.11 6.29 -13.97
C PRO A 287 -6.02 6.44 -12.75
N LEU A 288 -7.33 6.29 -12.94
CA LEU A 288 -8.32 6.46 -11.86
C LEU A 288 -8.07 5.53 -10.66
N ALA A 289 -7.63 4.29 -10.92
CA ALA A 289 -7.32 3.32 -9.86
C ALA A 289 -6.13 3.76 -9.00
N GLU A 290 -5.17 4.47 -9.59
CA GLU A 290 -3.99 4.97 -8.89
C GLU A 290 -4.33 6.18 -8.02
N ILE A 291 -5.12 7.11 -8.56
CA ILE A 291 -5.63 8.26 -7.79
C ILE A 291 -6.45 7.79 -6.57
N ALA A 292 -7.32 6.79 -6.75
CA ALA A 292 -8.09 6.24 -5.64
C ALA A 292 -7.21 5.52 -4.62
N TYR A 293 -6.24 4.72 -5.06
CA TYR A 293 -5.30 4.06 -4.16
C TYR A 293 -4.54 5.08 -3.30
N CYS A 294 -3.94 6.09 -3.92
CA CYS A 294 -3.23 7.14 -3.20
C CYS A 294 -4.16 7.90 -2.25
N GLY A 295 -5.39 8.21 -2.66
CA GLY A 295 -6.38 8.88 -1.80
C GLY A 295 -6.78 8.05 -0.57
N VAL A 296 -6.98 6.73 -0.72
CA VAL A 296 -7.25 5.83 0.41
C VAL A 296 -6.04 5.77 1.35
N GLN A 297 -4.83 5.57 0.80
CA GLN A 297 -3.60 5.50 1.58
C GLN A 297 -3.24 6.81 2.28
N ALA A 298 -3.61 7.96 1.69
CA ALA A 298 -3.50 9.27 2.32
C ALA A 298 -4.49 9.47 3.49
N GLY A 299 -5.37 8.50 3.78
CA GLY A 299 -6.35 8.58 4.86
C GLY A 299 -7.70 9.16 4.43
N PHE A 300 -7.92 9.40 3.14
CA PHE A 300 -9.14 10.01 2.60
C PHE A 300 -10.12 8.98 2.00
N GLY A 301 -10.11 7.73 2.47
CA GLY A 301 -10.95 6.66 1.91
C GLY A 301 -12.46 6.97 1.92
N ALA A 302 -12.95 7.72 2.91
CA ALA A 302 -14.35 8.19 2.93
C ALA A 302 -14.64 9.20 1.81
N VAL A 303 -13.71 10.13 1.55
CA VAL A 303 -13.82 11.10 0.44
C VAL A 303 -13.77 10.38 -0.90
N VAL A 304 -12.89 9.39 -1.04
CA VAL A 304 -12.79 8.55 -2.24
C VAL A 304 -14.13 7.85 -2.48
N THR A 305 -14.65 7.15 -1.48
CA THR A 305 -15.92 6.42 -1.58
C THR A 305 -17.09 7.35 -1.95
N ALA A 306 -17.20 8.50 -1.28
CA ALA A 306 -18.25 9.47 -1.55
C ALA A 306 -18.17 10.04 -2.98
N THR A 307 -16.95 10.34 -3.45
CA THR A 307 -16.74 10.89 -4.79
C THR A 307 -17.07 9.87 -5.87
N ILE A 308 -16.63 8.62 -5.70
CA ILE A 308 -16.96 7.51 -6.63
C ILE A 308 -18.49 7.29 -6.68
N SER A 309 -19.17 7.27 -5.53
CA SER A 309 -20.64 7.15 -5.50
C SER A 309 -21.34 8.30 -6.24
N ALA A 310 -20.84 9.53 -6.10
CA ALA A 310 -21.40 10.68 -6.81
C ALA A 310 -21.20 10.58 -8.34
N ILE A 311 -20.04 10.09 -8.78
CA ILE A 311 -19.75 9.86 -10.21
C ILE A 311 -20.66 8.77 -10.79
N GLU A 312 -20.81 7.64 -10.09
CA GLU A 312 -21.72 6.57 -10.50
C GLU A 312 -23.17 7.06 -10.65
N GLU A 313 -23.64 7.89 -9.72
CA GLU A 313 -24.96 8.50 -9.78
C GLU A 313 -25.12 9.43 -11.00
N GLN A 314 -24.11 10.27 -11.27
CA GLN A 314 -24.10 11.15 -12.44
C GLN A 314 -24.15 10.37 -13.75
N LEU A 315 -23.38 9.27 -13.86
CA LEU A 315 -23.38 8.40 -15.03
C LEU A 315 -24.73 7.72 -15.22
N ARG A 316 -25.40 7.29 -14.14
CA ARG A 316 -26.74 6.71 -14.22
C ARG A 316 -27.79 7.70 -14.71
N ARG A 317 -27.71 8.97 -14.26
CA ARG A 317 -28.64 10.03 -14.69
C ARG A 317 -28.37 10.49 -16.13
N GLY A 318 -27.12 10.53 -16.55
CA GLY A 318 -26.73 10.90 -17.92
C GLY A 318 -27.04 9.83 -18.98
N GLY A 319 -27.29 8.58 -18.56
CA GLY A 319 -27.58 7.44 -19.43
C GLY A 319 -29.05 7.03 -19.56
N GLY A 320 -30.00 7.83 -19.05
CA GLY A 320 -31.44 7.56 -19.22
C GLY A 320 -31.90 7.67 -20.69
N PRO A 321 -32.98 6.98 -21.12
CA PRO A 321 -33.37 6.94 -22.52
C PRO A 321 -33.63 8.36 -23.05
N ARG A 322 -32.95 8.73 -24.13
CA ARG A 322 -33.39 9.85 -24.97
C ARG A 322 -34.66 9.38 -25.68
N SER A 323 -35.80 9.91 -25.23
CA SER A 323 -37.10 9.83 -25.93
C SER A 323 -37.00 10.40 -27.34
#